data_AF-A0A8X7P0K2-F1
#
_entry.id   AF-A0A8X7P0K2-F1
#
_cell.length_a   1.000
_cell.length_b   1.000
_cell.length_c   1.000
_cell.angle_alpha   90.00
_cell.angle_beta   90.00
_cell.angle_gamma   90.00
#
_symmetry.space_group_name_H-M   'P 1'
#
loop_
_entity.id
_entity.type
_entity.pdbx_description
1 polymer ?
#
loop_
_entity_poly.entity_id
_entity_poly.type
_entity_poly.pdbx_seq_one_letter_code
_entity_poly.pdbx_strand_id
1 'polypeptide(L)'
;MRNPPPPPSLLSLTVNAALLNISRINDLSHLPDHIVLELFERTLEAGKLNERVLRVFMATGNEDVLATIAALKIKIDLTPIVPTRCDEKFRMNWSRR
;
A
#
# COMPACT_ATOMS: atom_id res chain seq x y z
N MET A 1 27.70 23.73 -23.32
CA MET A 1 26.30 23.71 -23.81
C MET A 1 25.63 22.48 -23.22
N ARG A 2 24.59 22.66 -22.40
CA ARG A 2 23.86 21.55 -21.77
C ARG A 2 22.85 21.03 -22.79
N ASN A 3 23.04 19.81 -23.29
CA ASN A 3 22.05 19.18 -24.17
C ASN A 3 20.69 19.13 -23.44
N PRO A 4 19.58 19.50 -24.09
CA PRO A 4 18.27 19.40 -23.48
C PRO A 4 18.00 17.94 -23.11
N PRO A 5 17.36 17.66 -21.96
CA PRO A 5 17.03 16.30 -21.59
C PRO A 5 16.15 15.69 -22.69
N PRO A 6 16.40 14.42 -23.06
CA PRO A 6 15.58 13.73 -24.03
C PRO A 6 14.11 13.75 -23.59
N PRO A 7 13.17 13.81 -24.55
CA PRO A 7 11.75 13.83 -24.22
C PRO A 7 11.39 12.57 -23.42
N PRO A 8 10.50 12.69 -22.41
CA PRO A 8 10.08 11.55 -21.62
C PRO A 8 9.38 10.53 -22.51
N SER A 9 9.66 9.24 -22.26
CA SER A 9 8.95 8.15 -22.94
C SER A 9 7.49 8.11 -22.50
N LEU A 10 6.61 7.59 -23.37
CA LEU A 10 5.20 7.37 -23.03
C LEU A 10 5.04 6.51 -21.78
N LEU A 11 5.90 5.51 -21.61
CA LEU A 11 5.91 4.66 -20.42
C LEU A 11 6.21 5.47 -19.16
N SER A 12 7.25 6.30 -19.18
CA SER A 12 7.60 7.16 -18.03
C SER A 12 6.49 8.14 -17.69
N LEU A 13 5.86 8.75 -18.69
CA LEU A 13 4.68 9.60 -18.52
C LEU A 13 3.52 8.84 -17.89
N THR A 14 3.28 7.60 -18.34
CA THR A 14 2.20 6.75 -17.84
C THR A 14 2.45 6.34 -16.38
N VAL A 15 3.66 5.92 -16.04
CA VAL A 15 4.06 5.59 -14.65
C VAL A 15 3.89 6.79 -13.73
N ASN A 16 4.34 7.97 -14.16
CA ASN A 16 4.18 9.21 -13.39
C ASN A 16 2.71 9.59 -13.21
N ALA A 17 1.88 9.47 -14.24
CA ALA A 17 0.44 9.71 -14.14
C ALA A 17 -0.27 8.69 -13.23
N ALA A 18 0.14 7.41 -13.31
CA ALA A 18 -0.36 6.34 -12.47
C ALA A 18 0.00 6.57 -11.00
N LEU A 19 1.23 7.01 -10.69
CA LEU A 19 1.65 7.42 -9.35
C LEU A 19 0.79 8.52 -8.74
N LEU A 20 0.41 9.52 -9.53
CA LEU A 20 -0.46 10.60 -9.05
C LEU A 20 -1.87 10.09 -8.71
N ASN A 21 -2.31 9.02 -9.37
CA ASN A 21 -3.65 8.45 -9.24
C ASN A 21 -3.67 7.09 -8.54
N ILE A 22 -2.55 6.65 -7.93
CA ILE A 22 -2.40 5.29 -7.39
C ILE A 22 -3.46 4.98 -6.32
N SER A 23 -3.89 5.98 -5.57
CA SER A 23 -4.95 5.86 -4.56
C SER A 23 -6.33 5.58 -5.15
N ARG A 24 -6.54 5.81 -6.45
CA ARG A 24 -7.80 5.53 -7.16
C ARG A 24 -7.79 4.18 -7.86
N ILE A 25 -6.62 3.59 -8.07
CA ILE A 25 -6.46 2.31 -8.73
C ILE A 25 -6.76 1.20 -7.71
N ASN A 26 -7.61 0.24 -8.10
CA ASN A 26 -8.04 -0.86 -7.22
C ASN A 26 -7.35 -2.18 -7.54
N ASP A 27 -6.88 -2.33 -8.78
CA ASP A 27 -6.32 -3.58 -9.25
C ASP A 27 -5.17 -3.31 -10.22
N LEU A 28 -4.10 -4.06 -10.05
CA LEU A 28 -2.88 -4.04 -10.88
C LEU A 28 -2.58 -5.44 -11.45
N SER A 29 -3.46 -6.43 -11.25
CA SER A 29 -3.28 -7.83 -11.68
C SER A 29 -3.09 -8.00 -13.19
N HIS A 30 -3.63 -7.08 -13.98
CA HIS A 30 -3.55 -7.12 -15.45
C HIS A 30 -2.24 -6.54 -16.00
N LEU A 31 -1.40 -5.97 -15.15
CA LEU A 31 -0.14 -5.36 -15.57
C LEU A 31 1.01 -6.36 -15.57
N PRO A 32 1.97 -6.22 -16.49
CA PRO A 32 3.21 -6.98 -16.45
C PRO A 32 4.01 -6.71 -15.17
N ASP A 33 4.67 -7.75 -14.66
CA ASP A 33 5.46 -7.71 -13.43
C ASP A 33 6.48 -6.57 -13.38
N HIS A 34 7.20 -6.34 -14.47
CA HIS A 34 8.21 -5.28 -14.55
C HIS A 34 7.63 -3.87 -14.35
N ILE A 35 6.40 -3.63 -14.82
CA ILE A 35 5.71 -2.34 -14.67
C ILE A 35 5.21 -2.17 -13.24
N VAL A 36 4.71 -3.25 -12.64
CA VAL A 36 4.23 -3.25 -11.25
C VAL A 36 5.39 -2.94 -10.30
N LEU A 37 6.55 -3.57 -10.52
CA LEU A 37 7.76 -3.36 -9.73
C LEU A 37 8.24 -1.90 -9.86
N GLU A 38 8.33 -1.37 -11.09
CA GLU A 38 8.70 0.04 -11.31
C GLU A 38 7.73 1.01 -10.62
N LEU A 39 6.42 0.76 -10.72
CA LEU A 39 5.40 1.54 -10.01
C LEU A 39 5.56 1.48 -8.49
N PHE A 40 5.88 0.31 -7.96
CA PHE A 40 6.07 0.11 -6.52
C PHE A 40 7.29 0.87 -6.02
N GLU A 41 8.44 0.75 -6.67
CA GLU A 41 9.67 1.48 -6.34
C GLU A 41 9.42 2.99 -6.35
N ARG A 42 8.80 3.50 -7.43
CA ARG A 42 8.46 4.92 -7.52
C ARG A 42 7.48 5.37 -6.44
N THR A 43 6.57 4.49 -6.01
CA THR A 43 5.61 4.79 -4.94
C THR A 43 6.31 4.90 -3.59
N LEU A 44 7.32 4.06 -3.35
CA LEU A 44 8.20 4.13 -2.17
C LEU A 44 9.05 5.42 -2.19
N GLU A 45 9.70 5.73 -3.32
CA GLU A 45 10.48 6.97 -3.48
C GLU A 45 9.62 8.22 -3.23
N ALA A 46 8.38 8.21 -3.71
CA ALA A 46 7.44 9.32 -3.52
C ALA A 46 6.84 9.41 -2.10
N GLY A 47 7.09 8.43 -1.23
CA GLY A 47 6.52 8.38 0.12
C GLY A 47 4.99 8.25 0.15
N LYS A 48 4.39 7.71 -0.92
CA LYS A 48 2.92 7.60 -1.08
C LYS A 48 2.37 6.22 -0.71
N LEU A 49 3.15 5.42 0.03
CA LEU A 49 2.75 4.10 0.45
C LEU A 49 1.69 4.20 1.56
N ASN A 50 0.43 4.03 1.19
CA ASN A 50 -0.70 3.91 2.10
C ASN A 50 -1.10 2.45 2.28
N GLU A 51 -1.79 2.12 3.38
CA GLU A 51 -2.28 0.75 3.64
C GLU A 51 -3.11 0.19 2.47
N ARG A 52 -4.01 1.01 1.90
CA ARG A 52 -4.80 0.61 0.72
C ARG A 52 -3.92 0.27 -0.48
N VAL A 53 -2.93 1.13 -0.77
CA VAL A 53 -2.01 0.95 -1.90
C VAL A 53 -1.18 -0.31 -1.71
N LEU A 54 -0.71 -0.54 -0.48
CA LEU A 54 0.00 -1.76 -0.10
C LEU A 54 -0.86 -3.01 -0.32
N ARG A 55 -2.14 -3.00 0.06
CA ARG A 55 -3.07 -4.11 -0.20
C ARG A 55 -3.23 -4.39 -1.70
N VAL A 56 -3.28 -3.36 -2.53
CA VAL A 56 -3.35 -3.52 -3.99
C VAL A 56 -2.08 -4.19 -4.52
N PHE A 57 -0.90 -3.73 -4.10
CA PHE A 57 0.38 -4.33 -4.51
C PHE A 57 0.56 -5.77 -4.01
N MET A 58 0.04 -6.09 -2.81
CA MET A 58 0.03 -7.48 -2.31
C MET A 58 -0.94 -8.37 -3.09
N ALA A 59 -2.08 -7.83 -3.53
CA ALA A 59 -3.07 -8.59 -4.31
C ALA A 59 -2.54 -9.00 -5.69
N THR A 60 -1.58 -8.26 -6.24
CA THR A 60 -0.91 -8.63 -7.50
C THR A 60 -0.08 -9.91 -7.39
N GLY A 61 0.36 -10.29 -6.18
CA GLY A 61 1.06 -11.57 -5.95
C GLY A 61 2.49 -11.64 -6.51
N ASN A 62 3.08 -10.50 -6.86
CA ASN A 62 4.44 -10.45 -7.40
C ASN A 62 5.49 -10.72 -6.30
N GLU A 63 6.37 -11.69 -6.52
CA GLU A 63 7.33 -12.16 -5.51
C GLU A 63 8.33 -11.08 -5.08
N ASP A 64 8.79 -10.23 -6.01
CA ASP A 64 9.76 -9.17 -5.73
C ASP A 64 9.16 -8.08 -4.84
N VAL A 65 7.90 -7.74 -5.08
CA VAL A 65 7.12 -6.79 -4.27
C VAL A 65 6.92 -7.36 -2.85
N LEU A 66 6.59 -8.64 -2.75
CA LEU A 66 6.45 -9.30 -1.44
C LEU A 66 7.79 -9.38 -0.68
N ALA A 67 8.89 -9.65 -1.39
CA ALA A 67 10.23 -9.68 -0.82
C ALA A 67 10.65 -8.30 -0.28
N THR A 68 10.37 -7.22 -1.01
CA THR A 68 10.64 -5.85 -0.55
C THR A 68 9.76 -5.46 0.64
N ILE A 69 8.48 -5.82 0.64
CA ILE A 69 7.58 -5.60 1.80
C ILE A 69 8.11 -6.33 3.05
N ALA A 70 8.55 -7.59 2.89
CA ALA A 70 9.13 -8.38 3.96
C ALA A 70 10.46 -7.79 4.48
N ALA A 71 11.32 -7.31 3.57
CA ALA A 71 12.57 -6.64 3.92
C ALA A 71 12.32 -5.33 4.70
N LEU A 72 11.27 -4.59 4.33
CA LEU A 72 10.84 -3.37 5.02
C LEU A 72 10.15 -3.65 6.37
N LYS A 73 9.94 -4.93 6.75
CA LYS A 73 9.27 -5.37 7.98
C LYS A 73 7.90 -4.71 8.20
N ILE A 74 7.18 -4.40 7.12
CA ILE A 74 5.87 -3.77 7.21
C ILE A 74 4.88 -4.81 7.75
N LYS A 75 4.48 -4.65 9.01
CA LYS A 75 3.38 -5.42 9.60
C LYS A 75 2.08 -4.66 9.35
N ILE A 76 1.21 -5.23 8.53
CA ILE A 76 -0.19 -4.79 8.47
C ILE A 76 -0.86 -5.36 9.73
N ASP A 77 -0.72 -4.65 10.85
CA ASP A 77 -1.27 -5.08 12.12
C ASP A 77 -2.81 -4.91 12.06
N LEU A 78 -3.48 -5.92 11.52
CA LEU A 78 -4.93 -6.08 11.55
C LEU A 78 -5.37 -6.72 12.86
N THR A 79 -4.69 -6.45 13.97
CA THR A 79 -5.25 -6.81 15.27
C THR A 79 -6.37 -5.80 15.56
N PRO A 80 -7.66 -6.18 15.45
CA PRO A 80 -8.69 -5.33 16.02
C PRO A 80 -8.33 -5.17 17.49
N ILE A 81 -8.26 -3.92 17.95
CA ILE A 81 -8.28 -3.63 19.37
C ILE A 81 -9.66 -4.09 19.83
N VAL A 82 -9.78 -5.38 20.15
CA VAL A 82 -10.98 -5.91 20.77
C VAL A 82 -11.24 -5.06 22.00
N PRO A 83 -12.48 -4.58 22.22
CA PRO A 83 -12.79 -3.92 23.47
C PRO A 83 -12.34 -4.87 24.58
N THR A 84 -11.45 -4.39 25.46
CA THR A 84 -11.02 -5.16 26.62
C THR A 84 -12.30 -5.63 27.29
N ARG A 85 -12.51 -6.95 27.26
CA ARG A 85 -13.71 -7.60 27.80
C ARG A 85 -13.95 -6.97 29.17
N CYS A 86 -15.06 -6.23 29.33
CA CYS A 86 -15.35 -5.58 30.59
C CYS A 86 -15.32 -6.66 31.66
N ASP A 87 -14.36 -6.54 32.57
CA ASP A 87 -14.16 -7.48 33.66
C ASP A 87 -15.49 -7.65 34.39
N GLU A 88 -15.81 -8.89 34.76
CA GLU A 88 -17.12 -9.24 35.32
C GLU A 88 -17.42 -8.52 36.64
N LYS A 89 -16.39 -7.93 37.26
CA LYS A 89 -16.49 -6.99 38.40
C LYS A 89 -17.33 -5.75 38.10
N PHE A 90 -17.53 -5.35 36.84
CA PHE A 90 -18.41 -4.24 36.47
C PHE A 90 -19.88 -4.64 36.26
N ARG A 91 -20.23 -5.93 36.37
CA ARG A 91 -21.62 -6.42 36.23
C ARG A 91 -22.48 -6.26 37.50
N MET A 92 -22.03 -5.56 38.53
CA MET A 92 -22.72 -5.49 39.82
C MET A 92 -23.16 -4.06 40.20
N ASN A 93 -24.07 -3.46 39.43
CA ASN A 93 -24.96 -2.40 39.95
C ASN A 93 -26.25 -2.14 39.13
N TRP A 94 -26.60 -2.95 38.13
CA TRP A 94 -27.90 -2.84 37.44
C TRP A 94 -29.05 -3.56 38.17
N SER A 95 -29.02 -3.55 39.49
CA SER A 95 -30.17 -3.91 40.33
C SER A 95 -30.26 -2.92 41.48
N ARG A 96 -30.81 -1.74 41.18
CA ARG A 96 -31.54 -0.88 42.11
C ARG A 96 -32.24 0.25 41.33
N ARG A 97 -33.34 -0.09 40.66
CA ARG A 97 -34.63 0.58 40.81
C ARG A 97 -35.71 -0.15 40.04
#